data_AF-A0A7R8WBE5-F1
#
_entry.id   AF-A0A7R8WBE5-F1
#
_cell.length_a   1.000
_cell.length_b   1.000
_cell.length_c   1.000
_cell.angle_alpha   90.00
_cell.angle_beta   90.00
_cell.angle_gamma   90.00
#
_symmetry.space_group_name_H-M   'P 1'
#
loop_
_entity.id
_entity.type
_entity.pdbx_description
1 polymer ?
#
loop_
_entity_poly.entity_id
_entity_poly.type
_entity_poly.pdbx_seq_one_letter_code
_entity_poly.pdbx_strand_id
1 'polypeptide(L)'
;MANLNPIDLLEPILEKFLTEACFDDVQCVVNNSTCAAGICGCSSSFTALGNEICLPVRTTLGEPCMEQLQCYTNINNSVCDNVTKTCKCSVDYYSPDNIRCIYALFHCGGEVVPAIPITDHQTSTRIVSCDTCVPVLDVDVILSVSHTYFKDLEFRLEYTETGSYSVLRESGCNFDGYVDLITIDEGGTAGNFQDLCNSATSPPSHIPSTPLSVFNGLNSCGTWNLSIYDNFSGDSGTLEHVELVIRTGTV
;
A
#
# COMPACT_ATOMS: atom_id res chain seq x y z
N MET A 1 47.94 -54.87 41.80
CA MET A 1 46.83 -54.07 42.34
C MET A 1 47.24 -52.61 42.18
N ALA A 2 46.61 -51.75 41.40
CA ALA A 2 45.40 -51.83 40.60
C ALA A 2 45.61 -51.07 39.27
N ASN A 3 44.85 -51.49 38.28
CA ASN A 3 44.88 -51.09 36.89
C ASN A 3 44.38 -49.63 36.75
N LEU A 4 45.09 -48.78 35.99
CA LEU A 4 44.55 -47.50 35.56
C LEU A 4 43.61 -47.78 34.38
N ASN A 5 42.30 -47.68 34.60
CA ASN A 5 41.32 -47.61 33.51
C ASN A 5 41.24 -46.16 33.02
N PRO A 6 41.50 -45.85 31.74
CA PRO A 6 41.20 -44.56 31.15
C PRO A 6 39.76 -44.59 30.62
N ILE A 7 38.77 -44.66 31.51
CA ILE A 7 37.35 -44.54 31.14
C ILE A 7 36.64 -43.76 32.24
N ASP A 8 36.75 -42.42 32.22
CA ASP A 8 35.72 -41.49 32.69
C ASP A 8 36.16 -40.02 32.50
N LEU A 9 36.36 -39.61 31.25
CA LEU A 9 36.40 -38.19 30.88
C LEU A 9 35.50 -37.97 29.67
N LEU A 10 34.22 -38.33 29.80
CA LEU A 10 33.18 -37.58 29.11
C LEU A 10 32.34 -36.96 30.21
N GLU A 11 32.52 -35.65 30.46
CA GLU A 11 31.44 -34.90 31.10
C GLU A 11 30.16 -35.18 30.28
N PRO A 12 29.01 -35.45 30.92
CA PRO A 12 27.77 -35.58 30.17
C PRO A 12 27.61 -34.30 29.35
N ILE A 13 27.48 -34.45 28.03
CA ILE A 13 27.16 -33.31 27.16
C ILE A 13 25.87 -32.74 27.71
N LEU A 14 25.96 -31.61 28.40
CA LEU A 14 24.79 -30.95 28.97
C LEU A 14 23.95 -30.51 27.77
N GLU A 15 22.84 -31.21 27.57
CA GLU A 15 21.86 -30.95 26.51
C GLU A 15 21.15 -29.62 26.80
N LYS A 16 21.18 -28.72 25.83
CA LYS A 16 20.69 -27.34 25.97
C LYS A 16 19.64 -26.98 24.94
N PHE A 17 18.60 -26.31 25.39
CA PHE A 17 17.52 -25.75 24.58
C PHE A 17 17.91 -24.38 24.02
N LEU A 18 17.06 -23.82 23.16
CA LEU A 18 17.32 -22.48 22.62
C LEU A 18 17.37 -21.45 23.76
N THR A 19 18.13 -20.38 23.54
CA THR A 19 18.43 -19.28 24.48
C THR A 19 19.34 -19.64 25.66
N GLU A 20 19.71 -20.91 25.82
CA GLU A 20 20.67 -21.35 26.83
C GLU A 20 22.12 -21.19 26.38
N ALA A 21 23.02 -20.92 27.31
CA ALA A 21 24.43 -20.66 27.01
C ALA A 21 25.16 -21.94 26.57
N CYS A 22 25.95 -21.92 25.52
CA CYS A 22 26.67 -23.07 24.95
C CYS A 22 28.13 -22.73 24.62
N PHE A 23 28.92 -23.77 24.35
CA PHE A 23 30.31 -23.68 23.89
C PHE A 23 30.51 -24.23 22.48
N ASP A 24 29.69 -25.22 22.08
CA ASP A 24 29.73 -25.86 20.75
C ASP A 24 28.29 -26.25 20.33
N ASP A 25 28.07 -26.40 19.02
CA ASP A 25 26.81 -26.78 18.39
C ASP A 25 26.26 -28.10 18.94
N VAL A 26 27.14 -29.03 19.30
CA VAL A 26 26.77 -30.37 19.83
C VAL A 26 25.95 -30.29 21.13
N GLN A 27 26.07 -29.19 21.89
CA GLN A 27 25.29 -28.98 23.12
C GLN A 27 23.84 -28.57 22.83
N CYS A 28 23.56 -28.03 21.65
CA CYS A 28 22.24 -27.53 21.30
C CYS A 28 21.39 -28.68 20.74
N VAL A 29 20.47 -29.20 21.55
CA VAL A 29 19.72 -30.42 21.20
C VAL A 29 18.54 -30.20 20.27
N VAL A 30 18.12 -28.95 20.10
CA VAL A 30 17.03 -28.60 19.20
C VAL A 30 17.48 -28.83 17.75
N ASN A 31 16.69 -29.57 16.96
CA ASN A 31 17.03 -29.81 15.56
C ASN A 31 17.18 -28.51 14.79
N ASN A 32 18.24 -28.41 13.97
CA ASN A 32 18.61 -27.19 13.24
C ASN A 32 18.97 -26.01 14.16
N SER A 33 19.49 -26.28 15.35
CA SER A 33 20.10 -25.28 16.23
C SER A 33 21.63 -25.34 16.18
N THR A 34 22.26 -24.21 16.46
CA THR A 34 23.70 -24.00 16.49
C THR A 34 24.07 -23.11 17.67
N CYS A 35 25.27 -23.26 18.19
CA CYS A 35 25.84 -22.42 19.21
C CYS A 35 26.44 -21.15 18.57
N ALA A 36 25.67 -20.07 18.58
CA ALA A 36 26.09 -18.77 18.04
C ALA A 36 26.29 -17.77 19.17
N ALA A 37 27.45 -17.11 19.20
CA ALA A 37 27.81 -16.15 20.25
C ALA A 37 27.66 -16.70 21.68
N GLY A 38 27.92 -18.01 21.86
CA GLY A 38 27.81 -18.69 23.15
C GLY A 38 26.38 -18.94 23.61
N ILE A 39 25.38 -18.87 22.72
CA ILE A 39 23.97 -19.15 23.01
C ILE A 39 23.40 -20.10 21.93
N CYS A 40 22.66 -21.12 22.36
CA CYS A 40 21.94 -21.99 21.43
C CYS A 40 20.83 -21.21 20.72
N GLY A 41 20.89 -21.14 19.40
CA GLY A 41 19.89 -20.48 18.55
C GLY A 41 19.61 -21.29 17.31
N CYS A 42 18.55 -20.95 16.58
CA CYS A 42 18.28 -21.60 15.30
C CYS A 42 19.37 -21.26 14.27
N SER A 43 19.67 -22.22 13.41
CA SER A 43 20.55 -22.04 12.25
C SER A 43 20.04 -20.93 11.33
N SER A 44 20.89 -20.36 10.47
CA SER A 44 20.59 -19.17 9.66
C SER A 44 19.35 -19.24 8.75
N SER A 45 18.86 -20.45 8.43
CA SER A 45 17.64 -20.66 7.61
C SER A 45 16.40 -21.03 8.45
N PHE A 46 16.50 -20.90 9.77
CA PHE A 46 15.47 -21.30 10.71
C PHE A 46 15.18 -20.18 11.72
N THR A 47 13.95 -20.18 12.24
CA THR A 47 13.46 -19.22 13.20
C THR A 47 12.81 -19.94 14.38
N ALA A 48 12.98 -19.39 15.59
CA ALA A 48 12.61 -20.05 16.82
C ALA A 48 11.10 -19.89 17.11
N LEU A 49 10.39 -21.01 17.26
CA LEU A 49 9.07 -21.05 17.89
C LEU A 49 9.24 -21.55 19.32
N GLY A 50 9.23 -20.61 20.27
CA GLY A 50 9.57 -20.92 21.66
C GLY A 50 11.04 -21.33 21.82
N ASN A 51 11.34 -22.20 22.77
CA ASN A 51 12.69 -22.67 23.09
C ASN A 51 13.02 -24.08 22.55
N GLU A 52 12.08 -24.75 21.90
CA GLU A 52 12.18 -26.17 21.55
C GLU A 52 12.12 -26.44 20.04
N ILE A 53 11.70 -25.47 19.22
CA ILE A 53 11.40 -25.69 17.82
C ILE A 53 12.08 -24.64 16.95
N CYS A 54 12.85 -25.11 15.97
CA CYS A 54 13.36 -24.31 14.86
C CYS A 54 12.54 -24.61 13.60
N LEU A 55 11.79 -23.62 13.14
CA LEU A 55 10.99 -23.69 11.93
C LEU A 55 11.76 -23.13 10.73
N PRO A 56 11.67 -23.73 9.53
CA PRO A 56 12.31 -23.19 8.34
C PRO A 56 11.71 -21.82 8.00
N VAL A 57 12.57 -20.84 7.78
CA VAL A 57 12.19 -19.52 7.29
C VAL A 57 11.87 -19.62 5.80
N ARG A 58 10.79 -18.98 5.37
CA ARG A 58 10.38 -18.91 3.97
C ARG A 58 11.06 -17.76 3.28
N THR A 59 11.46 -18.01 2.05
CA THR A 59 12.21 -17.06 1.20
C THR A 59 11.37 -16.56 0.04
N THR A 60 10.26 -17.25 -0.25
CA THR A 60 9.30 -16.87 -1.29
C THR A 60 7.87 -16.98 -0.78
N LEU A 61 7.00 -16.12 -1.30
CA LEU A 61 5.56 -16.21 -1.13
C LEU A 61 5.02 -17.44 -1.88
N GLY A 62 3.92 -18.00 -1.38
CA GLY A 62 3.36 -19.27 -1.84
C GLY A 62 3.98 -20.50 -1.17
N GLU A 63 5.10 -20.36 -0.45
CA GLU A 63 5.67 -21.48 0.32
C GLU A 63 4.74 -21.89 1.47
N PRO A 64 4.62 -23.20 1.76
CA PRO A 64 3.75 -23.69 2.81
C PRO A 64 4.25 -23.22 4.17
N CYS A 65 3.35 -22.80 5.04
CA CYS A 65 3.68 -22.28 6.37
C CYS A 65 2.76 -22.87 7.43
N MET A 66 3.27 -22.91 8.66
CA MET A 66 2.54 -23.30 9.85
C MET A 66 2.33 -22.09 10.76
N GLU A 67 3.37 -21.26 10.88
CA GLU A 67 3.38 -20.07 11.75
C GLU A 67 3.73 -18.80 10.97
N GLN A 68 3.25 -17.67 11.48
CA GLN A 68 3.48 -16.34 10.92
C GLN A 68 4.97 -16.02 10.79
N LEU A 69 5.75 -16.43 11.81
CA LEU A 69 7.18 -16.15 11.89
C LEU A 69 7.95 -16.71 10.69
N GLN A 70 7.52 -17.84 10.12
CA GLN A 70 8.18 -18.42 8.96
C GLN A 70 8.16 -17.49 7.75
N CYS A 71 7.07 -16.75 7.55
CA CYS A 71 6.93 -15.81 6.43
C CYS A 71 7.60 -14.47 6.77
N TYR A 72 7.29 -13.92 7.94
CA TYR A 72 7.69 -12.57 8.33
C TYR A 72 9.20 -12.40 8.55
N THR A 73 9.94 -13.46 8.91
CA THR A 73 11.38 -13.35 9.23
C THR A 73 12.24 -12.86 8.05
N ASN A 74 11.98 -13.32 6.83
CA ASN A 74 12.74 -12.89 5.63
C ASN A 74 11.92 -12.01 4.68
N ILE A 75 10.58 -12.13 4.71
CA ILE A 75 9.68 -11.36 3.85
C ILE A 75 8.87 -10.44 4.77
N ASN A 76 9.38 -9.24 5.00
CA ASN A 76 8.66 -8.23 5.79
C ASN A 76 7.26 -8.00 5.23
N ASN A 77 6.29 -7.76 6.11
CA ASN A 77 4.88 -7.56 5.76
C ASN A 77 4.24 -8.78 5.06
N SER A 78 4.72 -9.99 5.36
CA SER A 78 4.07 -11.22 4.97
C SER A 78 3.46 -11.95 6.17
N VAL A 79 2.45 -12.76 5.88
CA VAL A 79 1.70 -13.57 6.84
C VAL A 79 1.53 -14.98 6.30
N CYS A 80 1.46 -15.94 7.22
CA CYS A 80 0.97 -17.27 6.92
C CYS A 80 -0.56 -17.22 6.80
N ASP A 81 -1.09 -17.49 5.61
CA ASP A 81 -2.51 -17.47 5.36
C ASP A 81 -3.23 -18.65 6.05
N ASN A 82 -4.31 -18.37 6.77
CA ASN A 82 -5.02 -19.39 7.53
C ASN A 82 -5.80 -20.38 6.66
N VAL A 83 -6.11 -20.01 5.42
CA VAL A 83 -6.93 -20.81 4.49
C VAL A 83 -6.04 -21.68 3.61
N THR A 84 -5.14 -21.06 2.86
CA THR A 84 -4.23 -21.72 1.92
C THR A 84 -3.03 -22.36 2.60
N LYS A 85 -2.71 -21.97 3.84
CA LYS A 85 -1.51 -22.40 4.57
C LYS A 85 -0.22 -22.10 3.81
N THR A 86 -0.20 -20.97 3.10
CA THR A 86 0.97 -20.48 2.36
C THR A 86 1.31 -19.05 2.78
N CYS A 87 2.58 -18.66 2.59
CA CYS A 87 3.00 -17.28 2.82
C CYS A 87 2.40 -16.34 1.78
N LYS A 88 1.74 -15.28 2.23
CA LYS A 88 1.22 -14.19 1.38
C LYS A 88 1.57 -12.84 1.99
N CYS A 89 1.38 -11.76 1.24
CA CYS A 89 1.47 -10.44 1.84
C CYS A 89 0.34 -10.17 2.83
N SER A 90 0.65 -9.38 3.85
CA SER A 90 -0.32 -8.82 4.78
C SER A 90 -1.35 -7.96 4.06
N VAL A 91 -2.45 -7.62 4.75
CA VAL A 91 -3.44 -6.64 4.27
C VAL A 91 -2.72 -5.34 3.89
N ASP A 92 -3.14 -4.73 2.79
CA ASP A 92 -2.56 -3.52 2.17
C ASP A 92 -1.14 -3.67 1.59
N TYR A 93 -0.64 -4.90 1.51
CA TYR A 93 0.60 -5.20 0.79
C TYR A 93 0.34 -6.17 -0.34
N TYR A 94 1.14 -6.05 -1.38
CA TYR A 94 1.18 -7.01 -2.48
C TYR A 94 2.62 -7.32 -2.87
N SER A 95 2.79 -8.37 -3.68
CA SER A 95 4.10 -8.76 -4.17
C SER A 95 4.17 -8.68 -5.69
N PRO A 96 5.14 -7.96 -6.25
CA PRO A 96 5.38 -7.96 -7.69
C PRO A 96 6.21 -9.17 -8.15
N ASP A 97 6.93 -9.84 -7.25
CA ASP A 97 8.00 -10.80 -7.58
C ASP A 97 8.09 -12.02 -6.64
N ASN A 98 7.10 -12.19 -5.75
CA ASN A 98 7.02 -13.24 -4.74
C ASN A 98 8.15 -13.26 -3.70
N ILE A 99 9.03 -12.26 -3.65
CA ILE A 99 10.15 -12.21 -2.69
C ILE A 99 10.06 -11.05 -1.70
N ARG A 100 9.19 -10.08 -1.96
CA ARG A 100 8.93 -8.94 -1.08
C ARG A 100 7.48 -8.52 -1.10
N CYS A 101 7.04 -7.91 0.00
CA CYS A 101 5.73 -7.27 0.11
C CYS A 101 5.92 -5.76 0.18
N ILE A 102 5.34 -5.05 -0.78
CA ILE A 102 5.35 -3.59 -0.85
C ILE A 102 3.93 -3.07 -0.64
N TYR A 103 3.83 -1.85 -0.13
CA TYR A 103 2.53 -1.23 0.13
C TYR A 103 1.72 -1.14 -1.17
N ALA A 104 0.44 -1.49 -1.10
CA ALA A 104 -0.45 -1.62 -2.24
C ALA A 104 -1.12 -0.29 -2.64
N LEU A 105 -0.87 0.78 -1.88
CA LEU A 105 -1.46 2.09 -2.07
C LEU A 105 -0.35 3.10 -2.33
N PHE A 106 -0.49 3.84 -3.42
CA PHE A 106 0.49 4.79 -3.93
C PHE A 106 -0.15 6.16 -4.09
N HIS A 107 0.58 7.20 -3.73
CA HIS A 107 0.14 8.57 -3.88
C HIS A 107 0.90 9.23 -5.03
N CYS A 108 0.19 9.90 -5.92
CA CYS A 108 0.77 10.75 -6.94
C CYS A 108 0.25 12.18 -6.81
N GLY A 109 1.14 13.16 -6.95
CA GLY A 109 0.80 14.54 -6.64
C GLY A 109 0.82 14.77 -5.14
N GLY A 110 -0.12 15.54 -4.62
CA GLY A 110 -0.16 15.90 -3.20
C GLY A 110 0.92 16.91 -2.78
N GLU A 111 1.81 17.28 -3.70
CA GLU A 111 2.86 18.26 -3.45
C GLU A 111 2.27 19.67 -3.23
N VAL A 112 2.91 20.44 -2.34
CA VAL A 112 2.54 21.84 -2.12
C VAL A 112 3.04 22.65 -3.32
N VAL A 113 2.14 22.85 -4.29
CA VAL A 113 2.38 23.62 -5.52
C VAL A 113 1.54 24.90 -5.53
N PRO A 114 1.93 25.94 -6.29
CA PRO A 114 1.11 27.15 -6.41
C PRO A 114 -0.28 26.82 -6.95
N ALA A 115 -1.31 27.43 -6.35
CA ALA A 115 -2.68 27.32 -6.81
C ALA A 115 -2.81 27.74 -8.28
N ILE A 116 -3.67 27.05 -9.03
CA ILE A 116 -4.00 27.43 -10.41
C ILE A 116 -5.27 28.27 -10.40
N PRO A 117 -5.27 29.47 -11.01
CA PRO A 117 -6.49 30.27 -11.15
C PRO A 117 -7.46 29.58 -12.09
N ILE A 118 -8.73 29.54 -11.69
CA ILE A 118 -9.87 29.12 -12.51
C ILE A 118 -10.55 30.41 -12.98
N THR A 119 -10.71 30.54 -14.29
CA THR A 119 -11.25 31.73 -14.94
C THR A 119 -12.31 31.37 -15.95
N ASP A 120 -13.33 32.23 -16.05
CA ASP A 120 -14.42 32.20 -17.02
C ASP A 120 -14.03 31.63 -18.40
N HIS A 121 -14.79 30.62 -18.87
CA HIS A 121 -14.68 30.00 -20.19
C HIS A 121 -13.27 29.49 -20.56
N GLN A 122 -12.47 29.12 -19.58
CA GLN A 122 -11.13 28.57 -19.79
C GLN A 122 -10.93 27.25 -19.05
N THR A 123 -10.13 26.38 -19.67
CA THR A 123 -9.67 25.15 -19.03
C THR A 123 -8.40 25.45 -18.25
N SER A 124 -8.49 25.22 -16.94
CA SER A 124 -7.35 25.14 -16.04
C SER A 124 -6.88 23.69 -15.96
N THR A 125 -5.58 23.45 -16.01
CA THR A 125 -5.05 22.06 -16.00
C THR A 125 -3.94 21.91 -14.98
N ARG A 126 -4.06 20.90 -14.12
CA ARG A 126 -2.99 20.45 -13.25
C ARG A 126 -2.44 19.13 -13.77
N ILE A 127 -1.12 19.10 -13.93
CA ILE A 127 -0.36 17.90 -14.24
C ILE A 127 0.02 17.22 -12.92
N VAL A 128 -0.33 15.94 -12.80
CA VAL A 128 0.10 15.03 -11.73
C VAL A 128 1.03 13.99 -12.34
N SER A 129 2.26 13.93 -11.84
CA SER A 129 3.25 12.94 -12.29
C SER A 129 3.28 11.75 -11.33
N CYS A 130 3.24 10.55 -11.88
CA CYS A 130 3.41 9.30 -11.14
C CYS A 130 4.71 8.62 -11.57
N ASP A 131 5.64 8.41 -10.64
CA ASP A 131 6.89 7.70 -10.92
C ASP A 131 6.80 6.19 -10.68
N THR A 132 5.80 5.75 -9.90
CA THR A 132 5.61 4.33 -9.58
C THR A 132 4.80 3.66 -10.68
N CYS A 133 5.39 2.67 -11.35
CA CYS A 133 4.77 1.90 -12.43
C CYS A 133 4.12 0.61 -11.89
N VAL A 134 2.81 0.63 -11.65
CA VAL A 134 2.03 -0.52 -11.16
C VAL A 134 0.73 -0.66 -11.94
N PRO A 135 0.17 -1.87 -12.09
CA PRO A 135 -1.16 -2.01 -12.66
C PRO A 135 -2.20 -1.39 -11.72
N VAL A 136 -3.01 -0.49 -12.23
CA VAL A 136 -4.08 0.17 -11.48
C VAL A 136 -5.21 -0.84 -11.21
N LEU A 137 -5.60 -0.97 -9.95
CA LEU A 137 -6.82 -1.68 -9.54
C LEU A 137 -7.94 -0.74 -9.11
N ASP A 138 -7.56 0.44 -8.62
CA ASP A 138 -8.46 1.44 -8.07
C ASP A 138 -7.77 2.81 -8.10
N VAL A 139 -8.55 3.87 -8.26
CA VAL A 139 -8.06 5.26 -8.22
C VAL A 139 -9.05 6.10 -7.44
N ASP A 140 -8.57 6.78 -6.40
CA ASP A 140 -9.30 7.87 -5.76
C ASP A 140 -8.66 9.21 -6.15
N VAL A 141 -9.48 10.24 -6.30
CA VAL A 141 -9.03 11.62 -6.55
C VAL A 141 -9.32 12.47 -5.33
N ILE A 142 -8.28 13.07 -4.76
CA ILE A 142 -8.40 14.04 -3.67
C ILE A 142 -8.15 15.43 -4.24
N LEU A 143 -9.07 16.38 -4.00
CA LEU A 143 -8.97 17.74 -4.53
C LEU A 143 -9.43 18.80 -3.54
N SER A 144 -8.80 19.98 -3.61
CA SER A 144 -9.24 21.18 -2.89
C SER A 144 -9.39 22.34 -3.86
N VAL A 145 -10.59 22.93 -3.88
CA VAL A 145 -11.00 23.91 -4.89
C VAL A 145 -11.87 24.99 -4.26
N SER A 146 -11.51 26.24 -4.53
CA SER A 146 -12.34 27.41 -4.27
C SER A 146 -12.97 27.90 -5.56
N HIS A 147 -14.25 28.26 -5.54
CA HIS A 147 -14.91 28.98 -6.64
C HIS A 147 -16.08 29.81 -6.10
N THR A 148 -16.35 30.96 -6.69
CA THR A 148 -17.50 31.79 -6.28
C THR A 148 -18.84 31.12 -6.61
N TYR A 149 -18.91 30.42 -7.75
CA TYR A 149 -20.06 29.60 -8.15
C TYR A 149 -19.59 28.20 -8.56
N PHE A 150 -19.68 27.23 -7.65
CA PHE A 150 -19.15 25.88 -7.92
C PHE A 150 -19.92 25.16 -9.02
N LYS A 151 -21.16 25.59 -9.31
CA LYS A 151 -22.01 25.08 -10.39
C LYS A 151 -21.29 24.97 -11.73
N ASP A 152 -20.46 25.95 -12.03
CA ASP A 152 -19.99 26.18 -13.38
C ASP A 152 -18.84 25.24 -13.77
N LEU A 153 -18.24 24.60 -12.77
CA LEU A 153 -17.04 23.81 -12.92
C LEU A 153 -17.34 22.39 -13.43
N GLU A 154 -16.73 22.04 -14.55
CA GLU A 154 -16.60 20.66 -15.00
C GLU A 154 -15.20 20.13 -14.67
N PHE A 155 -15.12 18.89 -14.19
CA PHE A 155 -13.88 18.24 -13.79
C PHE A 155 -13.65 16.96 -14.60
N ARG A 156 -12.47 16.84 -15.20
CA ARG A 156 -12.05 15.66 -15.97
C ARG A 156 -10.66 15.21 -15.53
N LEU A 157 -10.51 13.93 -15.24
CA LEU A 157 -9.20 13.28 -15.05
C LEU A 157 -8.87 12.48 -16.31
N GLU A 158 -7.67 12.66 -16.85
CA GLU A 158 -7.18 11.96 -18.04
C GLU A 158 -5.80 11.35 -17.80
N TYR A 159 -5.63 10.07 -18.16
CA TYR A 159 -4.33 9.43 -18.21
C TYR A 159 -3.73 9.59 -19.62
N THR A 160 -2.75 10.49 -19.72
CA THR A 160 -2.30 11.04 -21.01
C THR A 160 -1.66 10.02 -21.95
N GLU A 161 -1.03 8.97 -21.42
CA GLU A 161 -0.36 7.93 -22.20
C GLU A 161 -1.33 7.11 -23.06
N THR A 162 -2.60 7.04 -22.66
CA THR A 162 -3.64 6.27 -23.36
C THR A 162 -4.79 7.12 -23.86
N GLY A 163 -4.97 8.33 -23.32
CA GLY A 163 -6.15 9.16 -23.55
C GLY A 163 -7.41 8.67 -22.84
N SER A 164 -7.31 7.61 -22.02
CA SER A 164 -8.40 7.19 -21.13
C SER A 164 -8.73 8.33 -20.17
N TYR A 165 -10.02 8.57 -19.94
CA TYR A 165 -10.46 9.64 -19.05
C TYR A 165 -11.73 9.28 -18.32
N SER A 166 -11.93 9.95 -17.18
CA SER A 166 -13.16 9.97 -16.42
C SER A 166 -13.60 11.42 -16.21
N VAL A 167 -14.90 11.67 -16.40
CA VAL A 167 -15.57 12.88 -15.95
C VAL A 167 -15.89 12.70 -14.48
N LEU A 168 -15.21 13.48 -13.64
CA LEU A 168 -15.44 13.44 -12.19
C LEU A 168 -16.76 14.15 -11.86
N ARG A 169 -17.01 15.28 -12.54
CA ARG A 169 -18.22 16.09 -12.38
C ARG A 169 -18.49 16.89 -13.65
N GLU A 170 -19.75 17.00 -14.01
CA GLU A 170 -20.28 17.94 -15.00
C GLU A 170 -20.76 19.23 -14.31
N SER A 171 -20.91 20.31 -15.06
CA SER A 171 -21.49 21.55 -14.50
C SER A 171 -22.91 21.29 -14.00
N GLY A 172 -23.24 21.72 -12.77
CA GLY A 172 -24.56 21.47 -12.21
C GLY A 172 -24.80 21.98 -10.78
N CYS A 173 -26.09 22.15 -10.47
CA CYS A 173 -26.73 22.63 -9.23
C CYS A 173 -26.36 24.03 -8.68
N ASN A 174 -27.31 24.70 -8.02
CA ASN A 174 -27.15 26.08 -7.54
C ASN A 174 -26.47 26.10 -6.16
N PHE A 175 -25.15 26.21 -6.16
CA PHE A 175 -24.34 26.37 -4.96
C PHE A 175 -23.24 27.42 -5.12
N ASP A 176 -23.24 28.37 -4.19
CA ASP A 176 -22.23 29.40 -4.04
C ASP A 176 -21.34 28.92 -2.88
N GLY A 177 -20.05 28.64 -3.11
CA GLY A 177 -19.20 28.27 -1.98
C GLY A 177 -17.86 27.63 -2.28
N TYR A 178 -17.06 27.62 -1.23
CA TYR A 178 -15.78 26.93 -1.13
C TYR A 178 -15.99 25.44 -0.84
N VAL A 179 -15.14 24.60 -1.41
CA VAL A 179 -15.12 23.19 -1.12
C VAL A 179 -13.72 22.80 -0.66
N ASP A 180 -13.63 22.39 0.61
CA ASP A 180 -12.36 21.99 1.21
C ASP A 180 -12.18 20.48 1.11
N LEU A 181 -11.12 20.06 0.42
CA LEU A 181 -10.59 18.70 0.43
C LEU A 181 -11.65 17.58 0.24
N ILE A 182 -12.11 17.33 -0.99
CA ILE A 182 -13.01 16.22 -1.35
C ILE A 182 -12.20 14.98 -1.75
N THR A 183 -12.69 13.79 -1.38
CA THR A 183 -12.29 12.52 -2.01
C THR A 183 -13.36 12.03 -2.98
N ILE A 184 -12.96 11.63 -4.19
CA ILE A 184 -13.83 11.13 -5.25
C ILE A 184 -13.41 9.71 -5.60
N ASP A 185 -14.38 8.79 -5.54
CA ASP A 185 -14.22 7.34 -5.65
C ASP A 185 -15.57 6.72 -6.07
N GLU A 186 -15.61 5.78 -7.02
CA GLU A 186 -16.84 5.04 -7.35
C GLU A 186 -17.45 4.26 -6.18
N GLY A 187 -16.65 3.89 -5.18
CA GLY A 187 -17.08 3.31 -3.91
C GLY A 187 -17.64 4.34 -2.92
N GLY A 188 -17.72 5.61 -3.33
CA GLY A 188 -18.16 6.73 -2.51
C GLY A 188 -19.50 6.51 -1.80
N THR A 189 -19.56 6.89 -0.52
CA THR A 189 -20.77 6.73 0.31
C THR A 189 -21.55 8.03 0.49
N ALA A 190 -20.98 9.16 0.05
CA ALA A 190 -21.57 10.49 0.15
C ALA A 190 -22.52 10.84 -1.02
N GLY A 191 -22.82 9.87 -1.90
CA GLY A 191 -23.59 10.10 -3.12
C GLY A 191 -22.75 10.65 -4.27
N ASN A 192 -23.39 11.02 -5.39
CA ASN A 192 -22.67 11.51 -6.56
C ASN A 192 -22.04 12.88 -6.28
N PHE A 193 -20.80 13.05 -6.73
CA PHE A 193 -20.09 14.33 -6.71
C PHE A 193 -20.82 15.38 -7.54
N GLN A 194 -21.53 14.96 -8.59
CA GLN A 194 -22.42 15.82 -9.39
C GLN A 194 -23.50 16.52 -8.56
N ASP A 195 -24.02 15.83 -7.53
CA ASP A 195 -25.17 16.27 -6.73
C ASP A 195 -24.74 17.14 -5.54
N LEU A 196 -23.46 17.51 -5.47
CA LEU A 196 -22.92 18.29 -4.37
C LEU A 196 -23.26 19.78 -4.49
N CYS A 197 -24.16 20.25 -3.63
CA CYS A 197 -24.76 21.59 -3.77
C CYS A 197 -24.79 22.44 -2.49
N ASN A 198 -24.07 22.06 -1.44
CA ASN A 198 -24.10 22.79 -0.15
C ASN A 198 -22.73 22.94 0.52
N SER A 199 -21.84 21.97 0.31
CA SER A 199 -20.43 21.89 0.71
C SER A 199 -20.09 20.39 0.81
N ALA A 200 -18.90 19.99 0.34
CA ALA A 200 -18.33 18.68 0.67
C ALA A 200 -17.02 18.87 1.39
N THR A 201 -16.72 17.85 2.19
CA THR A 201 -15.42 17.65 2.83
C THR A 201 -15.19 16.16 2.92
N SER A 202 -13.95 15.73 2.75
CA SER A 202 -13.51 14.38 3.06
C SER A 202 -13.28 14.23 4.57
N PRO A 203 -13.61 13.06 5.16
CA PRO A 203 -14.58 12.06 4.72
C PRO A 203 -16.03 12.50 5.00
N PRO A 204 -17.06 12.00 4.28
CA PRO A 204 -17.06 10.84 3.34
C PRO A 204 -16.66 11.15 1.88
N SER A 205 -16.41 10.10 1.07
CA SER A 205 -16.06 10.19 -0.37
C SER A 205 -17.28 10.20 -1.30
N HIS A 206 -17.15 10.82 -2.48
CA HIS A 206 -18.22 11.04 -3.45
C HIS A 206 -18.01 10.26 -4.76
N ILE A 207 -19.11 9.86 -5.41
CA ILE A 207 -19.10 9.06 -6.64
C ILE A 207 -18.90 9.97 -7.87
N PRO A 208 -17.94 9.70 -8.78
CA PRO A 208 -17.73 10.49 -9.99
C PRO A 208 -18.89 10.33 -11.00
N SER A 209 -19.06 11.29 -11.92
CA SER A 209 -20.07 11.21 -13.00
C SER A 209 -19.85 10.00 -13.93
N THR A 210 -18.59 9.62 -14.16
CA THR A 210 -18.22 8.35 -14.81
C THR A 210 -17.24 7.57 -13.93
N PRO A 211 -17.29 6.22 -13.88
CA PRO A 211 -16.44 5.43 -13.00
C PRO A 211 -14.93 5.63 -13.22
N LEU A 212 -14.10 5.60 -12.16
CA LEU A 212 -12.64 5.66 -12.29
C LEU A 212 -12.04 4.30 -12.69
N SER A 213 -12.79 3.21 -12.54
CA SER A 213 -12.46 1.89 -13.10
C SER A 213 -12.12 1.85 -14.61
N VAL A 214 -12.36 2.92 -15.37
CA VAL A 214 -11.81 3.10 -16.73
C VAL A 214 -10.28 3.00 -16.77
N PHE A 215 -9.61 3.27 -15.64
CA PHE A 215 -8.16 3.18 -15.50
C PHE A 215 -7.67 1.78 -15.08
N ASN A 216 -8.56 0.85 -14.72
CA ASN A 216 -8.17 -0.46 -14.21
C ASN A 216 -7.42 -1.27 -15.27
N GLY A 217 -6.28 -1.85 -14.85
CA GLY A 217 -5.36 -2.59 -15.70
C GLY A 217 -4.36 -1.74 -16.48
N LEU A 218 -4.49 -0.40 -16.49
CA LEU A 218 -3.48 0.49 -17.04
C LEU A 218 -2.26 0.57 -16.10
N ASN A 219 -1.12 1.02 -16.64
CA ASN A 219 0.05 1.32 -15.83
C ASN A 219 -0.12 2.70 -15.18
N SER A 220 0.17 2.82 -13.89
CA SER A 220 0.00 4.08 -13.14
C SER A 220 1.04 5.14 -13.45
N CYS A 221 2.26 4.77 -13.86
CA CYS A 221 3.32 5.76 -14.06
C CYS A 221 3.12 6.59 -15.33
N GLY A 222 3.62 7.81 -15.31
CA GLY A 222 3.45 8.80 -16.38
C GLY A 222 2.61 9.98 -15.91
N THR A 223 1.93 10.61 -16.86
CA THR A 223 1.27 11.90 -16.63
C THR A 223 -0.25 11.78 -16.58
N TRP A 224 -0.82 12.31 -15.52
CA TRP A 224 -2.26 12.43 -15.29
C TRP A 224 -2.65 13.91 -15.33
N ASN A 225 -3.65 14.25 -16.13
CA ASN A 225 -4.14 15.62 -16.28
C ASN A 225 -5.50 15.76 -15.59
N LEU A 226 -5.56 16.56 -14.52
CA LEU A 226 -6.81 17.07 -14.00
C LEU A 226 -7.14 18.38 -14.71
N SER A 227 -8.24 18.40 -15.46
CA SER A 227 -8.76 19.57 -16.14
C SER A 227 -10.01 20.07 -15.44
N ILE A 228 -10.08 21.39 -15.27
CA ILE A 228 -11.23 22.10 -14.71
C ILE A 228 -11.66 23.14 -15.75
N TYR A 229 -12.92 23.11 -16.16
CA TYR A 229 -13.47 24.10 -17.09
C TYR A 229 -14.59 24.88 -16.41
N ASP A 230 -14.50 26.21 -16.43
CA ASP A 230 -15.56 27.10 -15.98
C ASP A 230 -16.51 27.40 -17.15
N ASN A 231 -17.75 26.91 -17.06
CA ASN A 231 -18.76 27.03 -18.12
C ASN A 231 -19.46 28.39 -18.17
N PHE A 232 -19.28 29.27 -17.18
CA PHE A 232 -20.01 30.53 -17.10
C PHE A 232 -19.06 31.71 -16.92
N SER A 233 -19.63 32.91 -16.82
CA SER A 233 -18.86 34.15 -16.70
C SER A 233 -19.25 34.91 -15.44
N GLY A 234 -18.30 35.64 -14.88
CA GLY A 234 -18.49 36.49 -13.71
C GLY A 234 -17.93 35.89 -12.42
N ASP A 235 -17.29 34.73 -12.51
CA ASP A 235 -16.85 33.94 -11.38
C ASP A 235 -15.38 33.58 -11.49
N SER A 236 -14.77 33.28 -10.35
CA SER A 236 -13.38 32.89 -10.33
C SER A 236 -13.08 32.05 -9.11
N GLY A 237 -11.97 31.35 -9.20
CA GLY A 237 -11.53 30.51 -8.12
C GLY A 237 -10.14 29.99 -8.31
N THR A 238 -9.81 28.97 -7.54
CA THR A 238 -8.48 28.38 -7.51
C THR A 238 -8.56 26.89 -7.27
N LEU A 239 -7.71 26.14 -7.99
CA LEU A 239 -7.35 24.77 -7.65
C LEU A 239 -6.12 24.80 -6.75
N GLU A 240 -6.32 24.49 -5.48
CA GLU A 240 -5.31 24.53 -4.43
C GLU A 240 -4.53 23.21 -4.35
N HIS A 241 -5.22 22.07 -4.50
CA HIS A 241 -4.63 20.77 -4.29
C HIS A 241 -5.23 19.70 -5.20
N VAL A 242 -4.38 18.78 -5.67
CA VAL A 242 -4.80 17.51 -6.26
C VAL A 242 -3.83 16.41 -5.85
N GLU A 243 -4.37 15.25 -5.56
CA GLU A 243 -3.64 14.03 -5.27
C GLU A 243 -4.44 12.85 -5.84
N LEU A 244 -3.73 11.87 -6.40
CA LEU A 244 -4.29 10.60 -6.82
C LEU A 244 -3.84 9.53 -5.83
N VAL A 245 -4.79 8.77 -5.30
CA VAL A 245 -4.52 7.60 -4.48
C VAL A 245 -4.79 6.37 -5.33
N ILE A 246 -3.73 5.65 -5.69
CA ILE A 246 -3.78 4.50 -6.58
C ILE A 246 -3.62 3.23 -5.76
N ARG A 247 -4.60 2.33 -5.86
CA ARG A 247 -4.47 0.96 -5.35
C ARG A 247 -3.98 0.04 -6.45
N THR A 248 -3.10 -0.87 -6.09
CA THR A 248 -2.62 -1.97 -6.93
C THR A 248 -2.61 -3.27 -6.15
N GLY A 249 -2.30 -4.37 -6.81
CA GLY A 249 -2.30 -5.68 -6.18
C GLY A 249 -1.96 -6.80 -7.15
N THR A 250 -2.08 -8.02 -6.66
CA THR A 250 -2.11 -9.21 -7.51
C THR A 250 -3.53 -9.37 -8.03
N VAL A 251 -3.67 -9.43 -9.36
CA VAL A 251 -4.94 -9.73 -10.06
C VAL A 251 -5.37 -11.18 -9.85
#